data_AF-A0A7C3ENV3-F1
#
_entry.id   AF-A0A7C3ENV3-F1
#
_cell.length_a   1.000
_cell.length_b   1.000
_cell.length_c   1.000
_cell.angle_alpha   90.00
_cell.angle_beta   90.00
_cell.angle_gamma   90.00
#
_symmetry.space_group_name_H-M   'P 1'
#
loop_
_entity.id
_entity.type
_entity.pdbx_description
1 polymer ?
#
loop_
_entity_poly.entity_id
_entity_poly.type
_entity_poly.pdbx_seq_one_letter_code
_entity_poly.pdbx_strand_id
1 'polypeptide(L)'
;MGARHIERLYKKMITFQNTPGNERTIDPRVRAELFEAIMDDLEVLVKKIKRCKKGTRESQDLALQIRNLLLKEVQVIIDEYVLSQKNGTLEQWKEMYGDIKYYIKNFYCYRAESIFKSNPSISSACGFYEGEE
;
A
#
# COMPACT_ATOMS: atom_id res chain seq x y z
N MET A 1 10.42 -11.84 0.55
CA MET A 1 9.90 -12.69 -0.54
C MET A 1 9.67 -11.79 -1.74
N GLY A 2 9.39 -12.32 -2.93
CA GLY A 2 9.52 -11.53 -4.16
C GLY A 2 8.27 -10.70 -4.48
N ALA A 3 8.42 -9.55 -5.16
CA ALA A 3 7.32 -8.76 -5.75
C ALA A 3 6.31 -9.61 -6.55
N ARG A 4 6.76 -10.72 -7.15
CA ARG A 4 5.92 -11.71 -7.85
C ARG A 4 4.91 -12.45 -6.95
N HIS A 5 5.17 -12.58 -5.65
CA HIS A 5 4.24 -13.19 -4.70
C HIS A 5 3.11 -12.23 -4.34
N ILE A 6 3.45 -10.98 -3.99
CA ILE A 6 2.50 -9.90 -3.70
C ILE A 6 1.56 -9.69 -4.90
N GLU A 7 2.09 -9.65 -6.13
CA GLU A 7 1.23 -9.54 -7.33
C GLU A 7 0.28 -10.73 -7.53
N ARG A 8 0.70 -11.95 -7.15
CA ARG A 8 -0.16 -13.13 -7.22
C ARG A 8 -1.28 -13.05 -6.19
N LEU A 9 -0.98 -12.64 -4.97
CA LEU A 9 -1.98 -12.46 -3.91
C LEU A 9 -2.98 -11.36 -4.27
N TYR A 10 -2.48 -10.22 -4.75
CA TYR A 10 -3.33 -9.13 -5.23
C TYR A 10 -4.32 -9.58 -6.33
N LYS A 11 -3.86 -10.37 -7.31
CA LYS A 11 -4.75 -10.91 -8.35
C LYS A 11 -5.77 -11.92 -7.82
N LYS A 12 -5.40 -12.70 -6.80
CA LYS A 12 -6.29 -13.70 -6.17
C LYS A 12 -7.30 -13.08 -5.22
N MET A 13 -6.99 -11.92 -4.65
CA MET A 13 -7.82 -11.20 -3.70
C MET A 13 -9.20 -10.87 -4.28
N ILE A 14 -9.25 -10.53 -5.58
CA ILE A 14 -10.49 -10.20 -6.26
C ILE A 14 -11.10 -11.47 -6.84
N THR A 15 -12.25 -11.86 -6.32
CA THR A 15 -13.01 -13.04 -6.73
C THR A 15 -14.26 -12.66 -7.52
N PHE A 16 -14.65 -13.52 -8.46
CA PHE A 16 -15.90 -13.39 -9.21
C PHE A 16 -16.96 -14.28 -8.54
N GLN A 17 -18.09 -13.70 -8.14
CA GLN A 17 -19.26 -14.51 -7.79
C GLN A 17 -20.00 -14.92 -9.05
N ASN A 18 -20.36 -16.20 -9.20
CA ASN A 18 -21.03 -16.75 -10.38
C ASN A 18 -22.54 -16.40 -10.49
N THR A 19 -22.95 -15.27 -9.94
CA THR A 19 -24.35 -14.84 -9.88
C THR A 19 -24.64 -13.86 -11.04
N PRO A 20 -25.83 -13.89 -11.69
CA PRO A 20 -26.13 -12.98 -12.78
C PRO A 20 -26.11 -11.54 -12.27
N GLY A 21 -25.08 -10.77 -12.64
CA GLY A 21 -24.75 -9.47 -12.03
C GLY A 21 -23.26 -9.31 -11.66
N ASN A 22 -22.51 -10.41 -11.57
CA ASN A 22 -21.04 -10.51 -11.42
C ASN A 22 -20.38 -9.36 -10.64
N GLU A 23 -20.84 -9.13 -9.41
CA GLU A 23 -20.17 -8.23 -8.48
C GLU A 23 -18.87 -8.89 -8.00
N ARG A 24 -17.76 -8.15 -8.16
CA ARG A 24 -16.45 -8.59 -7.68
C ARG A 24 -16.41 -8.45 -6.17
N THR A 25 -15.92 -9.47 -5.48
CA THR A 25 -15.77 -9.46 -4.02
C THR A 25 -14.32 -9.64 -3.60
N ILE A 26 -14.00 -9.21 -2.40
CA ILE A 26 -12.68 -9.41 -1.79
C ILE A 26 -12.72 -10.70 -0.99
N ASP A 27 -11.75 -11.59 -1.23
CA ASP A 27 -11.48 -12.69 -0.33
C ASP A 27 -10.71 -12.17 0.90
N PRO A 28 -11.33 -12.11 2.10
CA PRO A 28 -10.70 -11.54 3.28
C PRO A 28 -9.47 -12.34 3.75
N ARG A 29 -9.40 -13.64 3.44
CA ARG A 29 -8.24 -14.47 3.80
C ARG A 29 -7.05 -14.11 2.94
N VAL A 30 -7.26 -13.98 1.62
CA VAL A 30 -6.21 -13.57 0.69
C VAL A 30 -5.78 -12.13 0.94
N ARG A 31 -6.71 -11.26 1.34
CA ARG A 31 -6.39 -9.88 1.75
C ARG A 31 -5.50 -9.84 3.00
N ALA A 32 -5.82 -10.62 4.03
CA ALA A 32 -4.98 -10.70 5.22
C ALA A 32 -3.58 -11.24 4.89
N GLU A 33 -3.48 -12.30 4.08
CA GLU A 33 -2.20 -12.84 3.62
C GLU A 33 -1.39 -11.81 2.81
N LEU A 34 -2.06 -11.02 1.95
CA LEU A 34 -1.43 -9.95 1.19
C LEU A 34 -0.87 -8.85 2.11
N PHE A 35 -1.63 -8.46 3.13
CA PHE A 35 -1.19 -7.47 4.12
C PHE A 35 0.04 -7.94 4.87
N GLU A 36 0.00 -9.17 5.42
CA GLU A 36 1.12 -9.77 6.15
C GLU A 36 2.37 -9.84 5.27
N ALA A 37 2.23 -10.31 4.03
CA ALA A 37 3.35 -10.39 3.09
C ALA A 37 3.97 -9.01 2.78
N ILE A 38 3.15 -7.96 2.66
CA ILE A 38 3.64 -6.59 2.46
C ILE A 38 4.39 -6.10 3.70
N MET A 39 3.84 -6.32 4.90
CA MET A 39 4.43 -5.85 6.15
C MET A 39 5.74 -6.55 6.50
N ASP A 40 5.82 -7.86 6.30
CA ASP A 40 7.05 -8.63 6.49
C ASP A 40 8.18 -8.14 5.56
N ASP A 41 7.87 -7.93 4.27
CA ASP A 41 8.85 -7.43 3.30
C ASP A 41 9.27 -5.98 3.62
N LEU A 42 8.32 -5.14 4.08
CA LEU A 42 8.62 -3.79 4.55
C LEU A 42 9.56 -3.79 5.76
N GLU A 43 9.31 -4.63 6.76
CA GLU A 43 10.13 -4.70 7.97
C GLU A 43 11.58 -5.09 7.63
N VAL A 44 11.75 -6.07 6.74
CA VAL A 44 13.07 -6.50 6.25
C VAL A 44 13.79 -5.35 5.52
N LEU A 45 13.10 -4.61 4.67
CA LEU A 45 13.68 -3.49 3.92
C LEU A 45 14.03 -2.31 4.83
N VAL A 46 13.20 -2.01 5.83
CA VAL A 46 13.47 -0.96 6.83
C VAL A 46 14.69 -1.33 7.67
N LYS A 47 14.84 -2.59 8.08
CA LYS A 47 16.06 -3.05 8.78
C LYS A 47 17.30 -2.92 7.91
N LYS A 48 17.19 -3.19 6.60
CA LYS A 48 18.30 -3.04 5.63
C LYS A 48 18.68 -1.58 5.43
N ILE A 49 17.72 -0.69 5.15
CA ILE A 49 18.02 0.72 4.85
C ILE A 49 18.64 1.45 6.05
N LYS A 50 18.26 1.09 7.28
CA LYS A 50 18.88 1.60 8.51
C LYS A 50 20.36 1.26 8.63
N ARG A 51 20.81 0.17 8.01
CA ARG A 51 22.22 -0.29 8.01
C ARG A 51 23.00 0.21 6.79
N CYS A 52 22.32 0.72 5.76
CA CYS A 52 22.95 1.28 4.57
C CYS A 52 23.40 2.72 4.78
N LYS A 53 24.53 3.09 4.17
CA LYS A 53 24.98 4.49 4.16
C LYS A 53 24.03 5.35 3.34
N LYS A 54 23.52 6.43 3.95
CA LYS A 54 22.63 7.39 3.28
C LYS A 54 23.28 7.96 2.01
N GLY A 55 22.45 8.18 0.98
CA GLY A 55 22.88 8.77 -0.30
C GLY A 55 23.59 7.81 -1.26
N THR A 56 23.79 6.55 -0.87
CA THR A 56 24.29 5.51 -1.78
C THR A 56 23.19 5.04 -2.73
N ARG A 57 23.59 4.49 -3.88
CA ARG A 57 22.66 3.84 -4.83
C ARG A 57 21.85 2.74 -4.15
N GLU A 58 22.49 1.92 -3.32
CA GLU A 58 21.81 0.87 -2.54
C GLU A 58 20.73 1.45 -1.61
N SER A 59 21.03 2.53 -0.89
CA SER A 59 20.04 3.21 -0.04
C SER A 59 18.86 3.77 -0.84
N GLN A 60 19.10 4.26 -2.06
CA GLN A 60 18.04 4.74 -2.96
C GLN A 60 17.18 3.58 -3.49
N ASP A 61 17.81 2.47 -3.90
CA ASP A 61 17.11 1.27 -4.38
C ASP A 61 16.25 0.64 -3.28
N LEU A 62 16.72 0.64 -2.03
CA LEU A 62 15.93 0.20 -0.88
C LEU A 62 14.75 1.14 -0.59
N ALA A 63 14.97 2.46 -0.64
CA ALA A 63 13.90 3.44 -0.45
C ALA A 63 12.81 3.29 -1.54
N LEU A 64 13.20 3.03 -2.78
CA LEU A 64 12.28 2.77 -3.88
C LEU A 64 11.46 1.49 -3.66
N GLN A 65 12.08 0.41 -3.18
CA GLN A 65 11.36 -0.83 -2.86
C GLN A 65 10.34 -0.64 -1.73
N ILE A 66 10.72 0.04 -0.64
CA ILE A 66 9.80 0.36 0.47
C ILE A 66 8.60 1.15 -0.05
N ARG A 67 8.87 2.18 -0.85
CA ARG A 67 7.82 3.00 -1.46
C ARG A 67 6.87 2.19 -2.33
N ASN A 68 7.38 1.28 -3.16
CA ASN A 68 6.56 0.46 -4.02
C ASN A 68 5.64 -0.48 -3.23
N LEU A 69 6.09 -1.00 -2.09
CA LEU A 69 5.26 -1.79 -1.18
C LEU A 69 4.15 -0.95 -0.54
N LEU A 70 4.48 0.25 -0.04
CA LEU A 70 3.49 1.17 0.50
C LEU A 70 2.45 1.60 -0.54
N LEU A 71 2.90 1.90 -1.77
CA LEU A 71 2.01 2.17 -2.90
C LEU A 71 1.06 1.02 -3.18
N LYS A 72 1.56 -0.22 -3.09
CA LYS A 72 0.76 -1.41 -3.34
C LYS A 72 -0.34 -1.56 -2.28
N GLU A 73 -0.02 -1.36 -1.01
CA GLU A 73 -1.01 -1.41 0.07
C GLU A 73 -2.06 -0.30 -0.08
N VAL A 74 -1.64 0.93 -0.36
CA VAL A 74 -2.56 2.04 -0.61
C VAL A 74 -3.47 1.75 -1.82
N GLN A 75 -2.91 1.17 -2.89
CA GLN A 75 -3.69 0.76 -4.06
C GLN A 75 -4.73 -0.29 -3.68
N VAL A 76 -4.36 -1.30 -2.89
CA VAL A 76 -5.29 -2.32 -2.40
C VAL A 76 -6.45 -1.65 -1.70
N ILE A 77 -6.18 -0.79 -0.70
CA ILE A 77 -7.21 -0.09 0.07
C ILE A 77 -8.17 0.72 -0.82
N ILE A 78 -7.64 1.41 -1.85
CA ILE A 78 -8.46 2.15 -2.83
C ILE A 78 -9.31 1.22 -3.69
N ASP A 79 -8.77 0.08 -4.13
CA ASP A 79 -9.54 -0.90 -4.89
C ASP A 79 -10.66 -1.50 -4.03
N GLU A 80 -10.41 -1.73 -2.74
CA GLU A 80 -11.44 -2.19 -1.82
C GLU A 80 -12.56 -1.17 -1.65
N TYR A 81 -12.22 0.11 -1.54
CA TYR A 81 -13.21 1.17 -1.50
C TYR A 81 -14.15 1.13 -2.71
N VAL A 82 -13.60 0.97 -3.92
CA VAL A 82 -14.39 0.92 -5.15
C VAL A 82 -15.31 -0.30 -5.17
N LEU A 83 -14.85 -1.45 -4.66
CA LEU A 83 -15.67 -2.66 -4.56
C LEU A 83 -16.75 -2.51 -3.49
N SER A 84 -16.42 -2.01 -2.31
CA SER A 84 -17.38 -1.76 -1.23
C SER A 84 -18.44 -0.73 -1.63
N GLN A 85 -18.07 0.29 -2.41
CA GLN A 85 -19.03 1.25 -2.96
C GLN A 85 -20.01 0.57 -3.93
N LYS A 86 -19.54 -0.33 -4.79
CA LYS A 86 -20.39 -1.07 -5.74
C LYS A 86 -21.33 -2.06 -5.05
N ASN A 87 -20.82 -2.74 -4.00
CA ASN A 87 -21.53 -3.81 -3.32
C ASN A 87 -22.37 -3.32 -2.13
N GLY A 88 -22.45 -2.01 -1.89
CA GLY A 88 -23.21 -1.43 -0.78
C GLY A 88 -22.62 -1.66 0.62
N THR A 89 -21.35 -2.03 0.73
CA THR A 89 -20.65 -2.32 2.00
C THR A 89 -19.69 -1.19 2.44
N LEU A 90 -19.93 0.03 1.95
CA LEU A 90 -19.02 1.16 2.18
C LEU A 90 -18.86 1.55 3.65
N GLU A 91 -19.90 1.40 4.48
CA GLU A 91 -19.80 1.73 5.91
C GLU A 91 -18.81 0.82 6.65
N GLN A 92 -18.81 -0.49 6.36
CA GLN A 92 -17.83 -1.43 6.92
C GLN A 92 -16.40 -1.08 6.50
N TRP A 93 -16.22 -0.67 5.23
CA TRP A 93 -14.92 -0.21 4.75
C TRP A 93 -14.43 1.04 5.50
N LYS A 94 -15.32 2.00 5.76
CA LYS A 94 -14.99 3.23 6.52
C LYS A 94 -14.64 2.93 7.97
N GLU A 95 -15.30 1.97 8.61
CA GLU A 95 -14.96 1.54 9.97
C GLU A 95 -13.54 0.97 10.05
N MET A 96 -13.09 0.25 9.01
CA MET A 96 -11.75 -0.33 8.95
C MET A 96 -10.67 0.69 8.58
N TYR A 97 -10.92 1.55 7.59
CA TYR A 97 -9.88 2.36 6.96
C TYR A 97 -10.03 3.87 7.19
N GLY A 98 -11.22 4.35 7.57
CA GLY A 98 -11.49 5.77 7.74
C GLY A 98 -11.79 6.50 6.42
N ASP A 99 -11.23 7.69 6.23
CA ASP A 99 -11.51 8.54 5.06
C ASP A 99 -10.65 8.15 3.84
N ILE A 100 -11.30 7.80 2.73
CA ILE A 100 -10.66 7.49 1.44
C ILE A 100 -9.74 8.62 0.94
N LYS A 101 -10.04 9.89 1.26
CA LYS A 101 -9.22 11.03 0.85
C LYS A 101 -7.78 10.93 1.36
N TYR A 102 -7.58 10.33 2.54
CA TYR A 102 -6.27 10.09 3.11
C TYR A 102 -5.42 9.18 2.20
N TYR A 103 -6.00 8.06 1.76
CA TYR A 103 -5.32 7.09 0.91
C TYR A 103 -5.09 7.62 -0.50
N ILE A 104 -6.06 8.33 -1.09
CA ILE A 104 -5.89 8.97 -2.40
C ILE A 104 -4.72 9.97 -2.35
N LYS A 105 -4.65 10.82 -1.31
CA LYS A 105 -3.56 11.77 -1.13
C LYS A 105 -2.21 11.04 -1.06
N ASN A 106 -2.11 10.03 -0.21
CA ASN A 106 -0.87 9.25 -0.05
C ASN A 106 -0.46 8.52 -1.32
N PHE A 107 -1.41 8.00 -2.09
CA PHE A 107 -1.14 7.37 -3.39
C PHE A 107 -0.41 8.34 -4.34
N TYR A 108 -0.92 9.57 -4.47
CA TYR A 108 -0.26 10.59 -5.31
C TYR A 108 1.07 11.06 -4.71
N CYS A 109 1.18 11.19 -3.38
CA CYS A 109 2.44 11.54 -2.72
C CYS A 109 3.54 10.53 -3.02
N TYR A 110 3.25 9.23 -2.92
CA TYR A 110 4.25 8.20 -3.21
C TYR A 110 4.55 8.06 -4.71
N ARG A 111 3.56 8.29 -5.59
CA ARG A 111 3.73 8.20 -7.05
C ARG A 111 4.50 9.38 -7.65
N ALA A 112 4.45 10.56 -7.04
CA ALA A 112 5.12 11.77 -7.51
C ALA A 112 6.64 11.72 -7.23
N GLU A 113 7.37 10.99 -8.06
CA GLU A 113 8.83 10.81 -7.97
C GLU A 113 9.63 12.12 -8.18
N SER A 114 9.05 13.17 -8.81
CA SER A 114 9.78 14.40 -9.17
C SER A 114 9.70 15.54 -8.16
N ILE A 115 8.68 15.61 -7.30
CA ILE A 115 8.50 16.78 -6.40
C ILE A 115 9.47 16.70 -5.20
N PHE A 116 9.80 15.50 -4.75
CA PHE A 116 10.77 15.30 -3.66
C PHE A 116 12.22 15.64 -4.03
N LYS A 117 12.57 15.69 -5.33
CA LYS A 117 13.86 16.24 -5.77
C LYS A 117 13.89 17.78 -5.70
N SER A 118 12.73 18.43 -5.59
CA SER A 118 12.59 19.90 -5.70
C SER A 118 12.19 20.58 -4.39
N ASN A 119 11.70 19.85 -3.38
CA ASN A 119 11.24 20.45 -2.13
C ASN A 119 11.44 19.53 -0.90
N PRO A 120 12.46 19.79 -0.06
CA PRO A 120 12.75 18.96 1.13
C PRO A 120 11.71 19.08 2.25
N SER A 121 10.80 20.07 2.19
CA SER A 121 9.76 20.31 3.21
C SER A 121 8.65 19.26 3.24
N ILE A 122 8.46 18.47 2.17
CA ILE A 122 7.40 17.44 2.10
C ILE A 122 7.82 16.15 2.83
N SER A 123 9.11 16.01 3.18
CA SER A 123 9.62 14.91 4.01
C SER A 123 8.91 14.78 5.35
N SER A 124 8.42 15.90 5.92
CA SER A 124 7.75 15.94 7.22
C SER A 124 6.27 15.53 7.15
N ALA A 125 5.64 15.53 5.97
CA ALA A 125 4.20 15.27 5.85
C ALA A 125 3.83 13.79 5.65
N CYS A 126 4.82 12.91 5.44
CA CYS A 126 4.63 11.47 5.22
C CYS A 126 4.85 10.66 6.52
N GLY A 127 4.30 11.17 7.63
CA GLY A 127 4.33 10.58 8.96
C GLY A 127 3.52 9.28 9.04
N PHE A 128 4.02 8.22 8.42
CA PHE A 128 3.59 6.85 8.76
C PHE A 128 4.42 6.27 9.91
N TYR A 129 5.61 6.85 10.21
CA TYR A 129 6.53 6.38 11.25
C TYR A 129 7.42 7.50 11.81
N GLU A 130 6.89 8.70 12.07
CA GLU A 130 7.49 9.53 13.13
C GLU A 130 6.88 9.02 14.43
N GLY A 131 7.52 7.99 15.01
CA GLY A 131 7.29 7.66 16.41
C GLY A 131 7.78 8.84 17.22
N GLU A 132 6.89 9.38 18.05
CA GLU A 132 7.26 10.28 19.13
C GLU A 132 8.26 9.55 20.05
N GLU A 133 9.50 10.02 20.03
CA GLU A 133 10.39 10.05 21.20
C GLU A 133 11.31 11.28 21.10
#